data_AF-A0A485ALY1-F1
#
_entry.id   AF-A0A485ALY1-F1
#
_cell.length_a   1.000
_cell.length_b   1.000
_cell.length_c   1.000
_cell.angle_alpha   90.00
_cell.angle_beta   90.00
_cell.angle_gamma   90.00
#
_symmetry.space_group_name_H-M   'P 1'
#
loop_
_entity.id
_entity.type
_entity.pdbx_description
1 polymer ?
#
loop_
_entity_poly.entity_id
_entity_poly.type
_entity_poly.pdbx_seq_one_letter_code
_entity_poly.pdbx_strand_id
1 'polypeptide(L)'
;MAVVLALAALVPDFRLLHTSPEGLALIADLEGCRLRPYQCSAGVWTSGIGHTAGVVPKRDITEKEAAVNLVADVLNVEKRLAVCVPVDMPTRRL
;
A
#
# COMPACT_ATOMS: atom_id res chain seq x y z
N MET A 1 -4.22 11.68 -3.40
CA MET A 1 -3.72 10.68 -2.45
C MET A 1 -4.23 10.90 -1.03
N ALA A 2 -4.38 12.15 -0.57
CA ALA A 2 -4.83 12.46 0.79
C ALA A 2 -6.08 11.71 1.29
N VAL A 3 -7.10 11.52 0.45
CA VAL A 3 -8.33 10.79 0.84
C VAL A 3 -8.05 9.31 1.14
N VAL A 4 -7.32 8.62 0.26
CA VAL A 4 -6.95 7.21 0.47
C VAL A 4 -6.11 7.03 1.73
N LEU A 5 -5.17 7.93 2.00
CA LEU A 5 -4.35 7.89 3.21
C LEU A 5 -5.17 8.20 4.48
N ALA A 6 -6.12 9.13 4.41
CA ALA A 6 -7.04 9.39 5.52
C ALA A 6 -7.94 8.18 5.80
N LEU A 7 -8.44 7.51 4.76
CA LEU A 7 -9.19 6.27 4.89
C LEU A 7 -8.33 5.13 5.43
N ALA A 8 -7.05 5.06 5.04
CA ALA A 8 -6.09 4.08 5.55
C ALA A 8 -5.93 4.20 7.06
N ALA A 9 -5.84 5.42 7.59
CA ALA A 9 -5.78 5.68 9.04
C ALA A 9 -7.02 5.19 9.82
N LEU A 10 -8.13 4.91 9.13
CA LEU A 10 -9.36 4.36 9.71
C LEU A 10 -9.46 2.83 9.59
N VAL A 11 -8.53 2.18 8.88
CA VAL A 11 -8.48 0.72 8.78
C VAL A 11 -8.00 0.15 10.13
N PRO A 12 -8.69 -0.85 10.72
CA PRO A 12 -8.32 -1.38 12.03
C PRO A 12 -6.85 -1.81 12.14
N ASP A 13 -6.33 -2.46 11.10
CA ASP A 13 -4.97 -2.98 11.05
C ASP A 13 -3.91 -1.89 10.84
N PHE A 14 -4.30 -0.64 10.56
CA PHE A 14 -3.37 0.48 10.39
C PHE A 14 -2.47 0.67 11.63
N ARG A 15 -3.01 0.40 12.82
CA ARG A 15 -2.27 0.51 14.10
C ARG A 15 -1.15 -0.52 14.24
N LEU A 16 -1.11 -1.52 13.37
CA LEU A 16 -0.07 -2.55 13.34
C LEU A 16 1.12 -2.16 12.45
N LEU A 17 0.99 -1.09 11.67
CA LEU A 17 2.05 -0.62 10.78
C LEU A 17 3.19 0.01 11.57
N HIS A 18 4.42 -0.32 11.18
CA HIS A 18 5.63 0.37 11.67
C HIS A 18 6.07 1.51 10.75
N THR A 19 5.66 1.47 9.48
CA THR A 19 5.88 2.52 8.49
C THR A 19 5.16 3.80 8.93
N SER A 20 5.90 4.91 9.01
CA SER A 20 5.33 6.18 9.47
C SER A 20 4.31 6.75 8.48
N PRO A 21 3.42 7.66 8.91
CA PRO A 21 2.50 8.36 8.01
C PRO A 21 3.20 9.06 6.84
N GLU A 22 4.37 9.65 7.07
CA GLU A 22 5.18 10.27 6.02
C GLU A 22 5.77 9.22 5.06
N GLY A 23 6.13 8.04 5.57
CA GLY A 23 6.55 6.91 4.74
C GLY A 23 5.42 6.40 3.85
N LEU A 24 4.20 6.28 4.38
CA LEU A 24 3.02 5.92 3.61
C LEU A 24 2.67 6.97 2.56
N ALA A 25 2.79 8.26 2.91
CA ALA A 25 2.62 9.35 1.94
C ALA A 25 3.66 9.27 0.81
N LEU A 26 4.92 9.03 1.15
CA LEU A 26 5.99 8.84 0.16
C LEU A 26 5.71 7.67 -0.79
N ILE A 27 5.28 6.52 -0.25
CA ILE A 27 4.90 5.35 -1.06
C ILE A 27 3.75 5.72 -2.01
N ALA A 28 2.70 6.36 -1.49
CA ALA A 28 1.53 6.73 -2.27
C ALA A 28 1.85 7.77 -3.36
N ASP A 29 2.77 8.71 -3.11
CA ASP A 29 3.18 9.73 -4.06
C ASP A 29 4.05 9.15 -5.19
N LEU A 30 4.89 8.16 -4.89
CA LEU A 30 5.72 7.47 -5.89
C LEU A 30 4.90 6.55 -6.80
N GLU A 31 3.94 5.82 -6.24
CA GLU A 31 3.11 4.86 -6.98
C GLU A 31 1.91 5.54 -7.67
N GLY A 32 1.39 6.62 -7.08
CA GLY A 32 0.08 7.17 -7.39
C GLY A 32 -1.07 6.23 -6.96
N CYS A 33 -2.31 6.61 -7.28
CA CYS A 33 -3.48 5.74 -7.09
C CYS A 33 -4.32 5.67 -8.36
N ARG A 34 -4.60 4.45 -8.83
CA ARG A 34 -5.47 4.18 -9.98
C ARG A 34 -6.61 3.25 -9.58
N LEU A 35 -7.81 3.80 -9.48
CA LEU A 35 -9.01 3.05 -9.08
C LEU A 35 -9.50 2.06 -10.15
N ARG A 36 -9.29 2.39 -11.42
CA ARG A 36 -9.54 1.47 -12.52
C ARG A 36 -8.37 0.50 -12.66
N PRO A 37 -8.59 -0.83 -12.60
CA PRO A 37 -7.55 -1.80 -12.86
C PRO A 37 -6.86 -1.56 -14.21
N TYR A 38 -5.53 -1.62 -14.21
CA TYR A 38 -4.69 -1.41 -15.38
C TYR A 38 -3.61 -2.48 -15.43
N GLN A 39 -3.01 -2.69 -16.61
CA GLN A 39 -1.80 -3.51 -16.71
C GLN A 39 -0.58 -2.61 -16.55
N CYS A 40 0.31 -2.97 -15.63
CA CYS A 40 1.61 -2.31 -15.50
C CYS A 40 2.53 -2.69 -16.69
N SER A 41 3.74 -2.14 -16.73
CA SER A 41 4.72 -2.44 -17.80
C SER A 41 5.12 -3.92 -17.87
N ALA A 42 4.94 -4.67 -16.78
CA ALA A 42 5.17 -6.12 -16.73
C ALA A 42 3.93 -6.96 -17.13
N GLY A 43 2.84 -6.34 -17.57
CA GLY A 43 1.60 -7.02 -17.97
C GLY A 43 0.74 -7.53 -16.81
N VAL A 44 1.12 -7.23 -15.56
CA VAL A 44 0.39 -7.62 -14.34
C VAL A 44 -0.76 -6.66 -14.09
N TRP A 45 -1.93 -7.19 -13.73
CA TRP A 45 -3.06 -6.38 -13.31
C TRP A 45 -2.77 -5.69 -11.98
N THR A 46 -2.97 -4.37 -11.95
CA THR A 46 -2.67 -3.49 -10.82
C THR A 46 -3.83 -2.54 -10.58
N SER A 47 -4.09 -2.18 -9.33
CA SER A 47 -5.10 -1.18 -8.94
C SER A 47 -4.68 -0.49 -7.64
N GLY A 48 -5.36 0.60 -7.27
CA GLY A 48 -5.05 1.35 -6.07
C GLY A 48 -3.64 1.91 -6.11
N ILE A 49 -2.92 1.77 -5.00
CA ILE A 49 -1.51 2.16 -4.84
C ILE A 49 -0.65 0.89 -5.01
N GLY A 50 -0.26 0.58 -6.25
CA GLY A 50 0.63 -0.54 -6.57
C GLY A 50 0.10 -1.96 -6.30
N HIS A 51 -1.16 -2.12 -5.87
CA HIS A 51 -1.70 -3.41 -5.45
C HIS A 51 -1.93 -4.37 -6.62
N THR A 52 -1.51 -5.63 -6.49
CA THR A 52 -1.58 -6.66 -7.56
C THR A 52 -2.30 -7.95 -7.16
N ALA A 53 -2.44 -8.24 -5.86
CA ALA A 53 -2.96 -9.52 -5.41
C ALA A 53 -4.46 -9.67 -5.75
N GLY A 54 -4.79 -10.63 -6.62
CA GLY A 54 -6.18 -10.90 -6.99
C GLY A 54 -6.86 -9.81 -7.83
N VAL A 55 -6.10 -8.85 -8.37
CA VAL A 55 -6.66 -7.80 -9.24
C VAL A 55 -7.10 -8.40 -10.56
N VAL A 56 -8.34 -8.10 -10.95
CA VAL A 56 -8.95 -8.51 -12.22
C VAL A 56 -9.70 -7.32 -12.83
N PRO A 57 -9.77 -7.19 -14.17
CA PRO A 57 -10.39 -6.05 -14.85
C PRO A 57 -11.92 -6.17 -14.90
N LYS A 58 -12.56 -6.47 -13.76
CA LYS A 58 -14.02 -6.67 -13.68
C LYS A 58 -14.77 -5.39 -13.33
N ARG A 59 -14.18 -4.54 -12.50
CA ARG A 59 -14.74 -3.26 -12.06
C ARG A 59 -13.65 -2.36 -11.50
N ASP A 60 -13.98 -1.09 -11.35
CA ASP A 60 -13.17 -0.14 -10.58
C ASP A 60 -13.29 -0.44 -9.09
N ILE A 61 -12.22 -0.12 -8.35
CA ILE A 61 -12.20 -0.17 -6.88
C ILE A 61 -12.52 1.21 -6.29
N THR A 62 -13.00 1.24 -5.06
CA THR A 62 -13.21 2.48 -4.31
C THR A 62 -11.93 2.95 -3.63
N GLU A 63 -11.88 4.21 -3.21
CA GLU A 63 -10.76 4.73 -2.40
C GLU A 63 -10.61 3.97 -1.06
N LYS A 64 -11.72 3.49 -0.49
CA LYS A 64 -11.71 2.65 0.71
C LYS A 64 -11.06 1.29 0.45
N GLU A 65 -11.36 0.67 -0.69
CA GLU A 65 -10.72 -0.58 -1.10
C GLU A 65 -9.23 -0.37 -1.38
N ALA A 66 -8.86 0.73 -2.02
CA ALA A 66 -7.45 1.10 -2.21
C ALA A 66 -6.72 1.30 -0.87
N ALA A 67 -7.37 1.92 0.12
CA ALA A 67 -6.81 2.12 1.45
C ALA A 67 -6.61 0.80 2.21
N VAL A 68 -7.60 -0.10 2.16
CA VAL A 68 -7.49 -1.45 2.76
C VAL A 68 -6.34 -2.23 2.12
N ASN A 69 -6.24 -2.20 0.79
CA ASN A 69 -5.17 -2.87 0.05
C ASN A 69 -3.80 -2.31 0.44
N LEU A 70 -3.64 -0.98 0.51
CA LEU A 70 -2.38 -0.36 0.93
C LEU A 70 -1.94 -0.85 2.32
N VAL A 71 -2.84 -0.83 3.31
CA VAL A 71 -2.51 -1.28 4.68
C VAL A 71 -2.12 -2.76 4.69
N ALA A 72 -2.86 -3.61 3.98
CA ALA A 72 -2.55 -5.03 3.89
C ALA A 72 -1.18 -5.30 3.21
N ASP A 73 -0.89 -4.59 2.13
CA ASP A 73 0.36 -4.73 1.38
C ASP A 73 1.56 -4.29 2.20
N VAL A 74 1.49 -3.14 2.88
CA VAL A 74 2.58 -2.65 3.73
C VAL A 74 2.81 -3.59 4.91
N LEU A 75 1.76 -4.07 5.58
CA LEU A 75 1.90 -5.06 6.65
C LEU A 75 2.57 -6.35 6.17
N ASN A 76 2.21 -6.83 4.98
CA ASN A 76 2.82 -8.02 4.41
C ASN A 76 4.31 -7.79 4.11
N VAL A 77 4.66 -6.62 3.56
CA VAL A 77 6.06 -6.26 3.29
C VAL A 77 6.86 -6.13 4.58
N GLU A 78 6.33 -5.45 5.61
CA GLU A 78 6.99 -5.33 6.92
C GLU A 78 7.28 -6.70 7.54
N LYS A 79 6.31 -7.62 7.52
CA LYS A 79 6.48 -9.00 8.01
C LYS A 79 7.58 -9.73 7.25
N ARG A 80 7.62 -9.61 5.93
CA ARG A 80 8.65 -10.25 5.09
C ARG A 80 10.02 -9.61 5.27
N LEU A 81 10.07 -8.29 5.42
CA LEU A 81 11.31 -7.57 5.70
C LEU A 81 11.92 -8.01 7.02
N ALA A 82 11.12 -8.20 8.08
CA ALA A 82 11.61 -8.68 9.38
C ALA A 82 12.29 -10.06 9.30
N VAL A 83 11.89 -10.91 8.35
CA VAL A 83 12.52 -12.22 8.11
C VAL A 83 13.86 -12.06 7.38
N CYS A 84 13.92 -11.18 6.37
CA CYS A 84 15.10 -11.00 5.53
C CYS A 84 16.16 -10.07 6.13
N VAL A 85 15.75 -9.15 7.02
CA VAL A 85 16.58 -8.09 7.60
C VAL A 85 16.39 -8.11 9.11
N PRO A 86 17.03 -9.05 9.84
CA PRO A 86 16.83 -9.26 11.27
C PRO A 86 17.63 -8.24 12.11
N VAL A 87 17.64 -6.98 11.71
CA VAL A 87 18.27 -5.88 12.44
C VAL A 87 17.23 -4.80 12.70
N ASP A 88 17.34 -4.13 13.85
CA ASP A 88 16.46 -3.00 14.16
C ASP A 88 16.77 -1.83 13.23
N MET A 89 15.87 -1.62 12.27
CA MET A 89 15.95 -0.53 11.32
C MET A 89 15.28 0.71 11.89
N PRO A 90 15.95 1.88 11.88
CA PRO A 90 15.30 3.12 12.27
C PRO A 90 14.17 3.46 11.29
N THR A 91 13.09 4.05 11.79
CA THR A 91 11.91 4.43 10.99
C THR A 91 12.25 5.42 9.85
N ARG A 92 13.36 6.15 9.96
CA ARG A 92 13.91 7.02 8.93
C ARG A 92 15.43 6.89 8.91
N ARG A 93 16.01 6.74 7.72
CA ARG A 93 17.46 6.95 7.52
C ARG A 93 17.67 8.43 7.20
N LEU A 94 18.50 9.10 8.01
CA LEU A 94 18.96 10.47 7.80
C LEU A 94 20.18 10.48 6.88
#